data_AF-A0A0S3UEJ0-F1
#
_entry.id   AF-A0A0S3UEJ0-F1
#
_cell.length_a   1.000
_cell.length_b   1.000
_cell.length_c   1.000
_cell.angle_alpha   90.00
_cell.angle_beta   90.00
_cell.angle_gamma   90.00
#
_symmetry.space_group_name_H-M   'P 1'
#
loop_
_entity.id
_entity.type
_entity.pdbx_description
1 polymer ?
#
loop_
_entity_poly.entity_id
_entity_poly.type
_entity_poly.pdbx_seq_one_letter_code
_entity_poly.pdbx_strand_id
1 'polypeptide(L)'
;MLNEADTCRKYVLPKLKAWEECPDHPHLFTEQYPIDAGRILTNGGRTRRRRKKFADYLLCYTRDFPLAVVEAKRKHKSPQDGLEQAKNYAELLGLKFAYSTNGAGIVSLTTRRD
;
A
#
# COMPACT_ATOMS: atom_id res chain seq x y z
N MET A 1 -10.19 -18.19 -11.50
CA MET A 1 -9.92 -17.52 -10.21
C MET A 1 -9.50 -16.08 -10.49
N LEU A 2 -10.07 -15.08 -9.81
CA LEU A 2 -9.62 -13.68 -9.98
C LEU A 2 -8.20 -13.53 -9.41
N ASN A 3 -7.30 -12.94 -10.18
CA ASN A 3 -5.97 -12.62 -9.70
C ASN A 3 -6.00 -11.32 -8.86
N GLU A 4 -4.84 -10.85 -8.41
CA GLU A 4 -4.74 -9.66 -7.57
C GLU A 4 -5.11 -8.39 -8.33
N ALA A 5 -4.57 -8.22 -9.54
CA ALA A 5 -4.89 -7.09 -10.41
C ALA A 5 -6.40 -7.01 -10.75
N ASP A 6 -7.05 -8.15 -10.97
CA ASP A 6 -8.49 -8.23 -11.17
C ASP A 6 -9.27 -7.78 -9.92
N THR A 7 -8.76 -8.12 -8.73
CA THR A 7 -9.35 -7.72 -7.46
C THR A 7 -9.21 -6.21 -7.27
N CYS A 8 -8.03 -5.67 -7.54
CA CYS A 8 -7.76 -4.23 -7.51
C CYS A 8 -8.71 -3.48 -8.45
N ARG A 9 -8.74 -3.86 -9.73
CA ARG A 9 -9.56 -3.20 -10.75
C ARG A 9 -11.06 -3.25 -10.49
N LYS A 10 -11.57 -4.38 -10.01
CA LYS A 10 -13.01 -4.58 -9.83
C LYS A 10 -13.55 -4.06 -8.49
N TYR A 11 -12.72 -4.03 -7.44
CA TYR A 11 -13.22 -3.80 -6.08
C TYR A 11 -12.47 -2.73 -5.29
N VAL A 12 -11.16 -2.56 -5.50
CA VAL A 12 -10.36 -1.60 -4.71
C VAL A 12 -10.37 -0.23 -5.39
N LEU A 13 -10.01 -0.18 -6.68
CA LEU A 13 -9.94 1.05 -7.46
C LEU A 13 -11.25 1.85 -7.47
N PRO A 14 -12.45 1.25 -7.64
CA PRO A 14 -13.70 2.01 -7.56
C PRO A 14 -13.89 2.70 -6.19
N LYS A 15 -13.48 2.06 -5.09
CA LYS A 15 -13.56 2.65 -3.75
C LYS A 15 -12.56 3.80 -3.57
N LEU A 16 -11.34 3.65 -4.08
CA LEU A 16 -10.32 4.71 -4.03
C LEU A 16 -10.70 5.92 -4.89
N LYS A 17 -11.27 5.69 -6.07
CA LYS A 17 -11.77 6.77 -6.93
C LYS A 17 -12.94 7.53 -6.31
N ALA A 18 -13.90 6.80 -5.74
CA ALA A 18 -15.00 7.43 -5.01
C ALA A 18 -14.50 8.27 -3.81
N TRP A 19 -13.41 7.84 -3.16
CA TRP A 19 -12.75 8.61 -2.10
C TRP A 19 -12.02 9.86 -2.62
N GLU A 20 -11.34 9.77 -3.76
CA GLU A 20 -10.67 10.89 -4.44
C GLU A 20 -11.66 11.94 -4.97
N GLU A 21 -12.83 11.51 -5.44
CA GLU A 21 -13.91 12.38 -5.94
C GLU A 21 -14.72 13.06 -4.82
N CYS A 22 -14.42 12.78 -3.54
CA CYS A 22 -15.14 13.36 -2.41
C CYS A 22 -14.95 14.88 -2.35
N PRO A 23 -16.04 15.70 -2.34
CA PRO A 23 -15.93 17.16 -2.41
C PRO A 23 -15.29 17.82 -1.19
N ASP A 24 -15.25 17.13 -0.05
CA ASP A 24 -14.90 17.73 1.23
C ASP A 24 -13.41 18.10 1.33
N HIS A 25 -12.53 17.37 0.63
CA HIS A 25 -11.08 17.53 0.75
C HIS A 25 -10.33 17.10 -0.54
N PRO A 26 -9.14 17.65 -0.82
CA PRO A 26 -8.35 17.34 -2.02
C PRO A 26 -7.58 16.02 -1.90
N HIS A 27 -8.30 14.93 -1.58
CA HIS A 27 -7.74 13.59 -1.45
C HIS A 27 -7.15 13.10 -2.76
N LEU A 28 -6.03 12.38 -2.69
CA LEU A 28 -5.36 11.80 -3.85
C LEU A 28 -4.83 10.42 -3.49
N PHE A 29 -4.68 9.54 -4.48
CA PHE A 29 -3.94 8.30 -4.31
C PHE A 29 -2.92 8.07 -5.44
N THR A 30 -1.85 7.33 -5.14
CA THR A 30 -0.83 6.92 -6.12
C THR A 30 -0.72 5.41 -6.14
N GLU A 31 -0.87 4.80 -7.32
CA GLU A 31 -0.69 3.36 -7.50
C GLU A 31 0.81 2.99 -7.59
N GLN A 32 1.16 1.79 -7.14
CA GLN A 32 2.50 1.21 -7.27
C GLN A 32 3.60 2.17 -6.76
N TYR A 33 3.42 2.66 -5.53
CA TYR A 33 4.30 3.66 -4.93
C TYR A 33 5.61 3.01 -4.44
N PRO A 34 6.80 3.50 -4.85
CA PRO A 34 8.07 2.90 -4.45
C PRO A 34 8.35 3.11 -2.96
N ILE A 35 8.61 2.02 -2.23
CA ILE A 35 8.99 2.04 -0.81
C ILE A 35 10.50 2.19 -0.65
N ASP A 36 11.27 1.49 -1.49
CA ASP A 36 12.73 1.55 -1.46
C ASP A 36 13.33 1.56 -2.88
N ALA A 37 14.55 2.07 -2.98
CA ALA A 37 15.34 1.99 -4.20
C ALA A 37 15.93 0.59 -4.45
N GLY A 38 15.57 -0.42 -3.64
CA GLY A 38 16.22 -1.73 -3.56
C GLY A 38 17.57 -1.66 -2.85
N ARG A 39 17.67 -2.28 -1.67
CA ARG A 39 18.92 -2.36 -0.90
C ARG A 39 19.99 -3.13 -1.70
N ILE A 40 21.18 -2.54 -1.86
CA ILE A 40 22.35 -3.24 -2.42
C ILE A 40 22.94 -4.11 -1.31
N LEU A 41 23.05 -5.41 -1.58
CA LEU A 41 23.71 -6.35 -0.68
C LEU A 41 25.04 -6.76 -1.31
N THR A 42 26.12 -6.57 -0.57
CA THR A 42 27.45 -7.09 -0.88
C THR A 42 27.73 -8.26 0.04
N ASN A 43 27.85 -9.47 -0.51
CA ASN A 43 28.28 -10.64 0.25
C ASN A 43 29.34 -11.41 -0.54
N GLY A 44 30.53 -11.60 0.04
CA GLY A 44 31.62 -12.40 -0.55
C GLY A 44 32.07 -11.94 -1.96
N GLY A 45 32.13 -10.63 -2.22
CA GLY A 45 32.59 -10.09 -3.51
C GLY A 45 31.55 -10.06 -4.64
N ARG A 46 30.31 -10.51 -4.39
CA ARG A 46 29.19 -10.37 -5.35
C ARG A 46 28.21 -9.31 -4.87
N THR A 47 27.95 -8.32 -5.73
CA THR A 47 26.94 -7.28 -5.52
C THR A 47 25.60 -7.73 -6.08
N ARG A 48 24.57 -7.87 -5.24
CA ARG A 48 23.20 -8.17 -5.68
C ARG A 48 22.25 -7.09 -5.18
N ARG A 49 21.48 -6.49 -6.10
CA ARG A 49 20.41 -5.56 -5.74
C ARG A 49 19.16 -6.35 -5.36
N ARG A 50 18.58 -6.06 -4.20
CA ARG A 50 17.26 -6.62 -3.84
C ARG A 50 16.20 -6.07 -4.78
N ARG A 51 15.14 -6.86 -5.00
CA ARG A 51 13.96 -6.42 -5.74
C ARG A 51 13.38 -5.18 -5.04
N LYS A 52 13.14 -4.13 -5.81
CA LYS A 52 12.45 -2.92 -5.32
C LYS A 52 11.11 -3.30 -4.72
N LYS A 53 10.77 -2.64 -3.63
CA LYS A 53 9.46 -2.78 -2.98
C LYS A 53 8.54 -1.67 -3.42
N PHE A 54 7.27 -1.99 -3.64
CA PHE A 54 6.23 -1.05 -4.00
C PHE A 54 5.01 -1.34 -3.12
N ALA A 55 4.38 -0.28 -2.60
CA ALA A 55 3.03 -0.38 -2.07
C ALA A 55 2.03 -0.34 -3.21
N ASP A 56 0.92 -1.08 -3.09
CA ASP A 56 -0.11 -1.05 -4.14
C ASP A 56 -0.72 0.33 -4.27
N TYR A 57 -1.01 0.99 -3.15
CA TYR A 57 -1.49 2.37 -3.12
C TYR A 57 -0.89 3.18 -1.98
N LEU A 58 -0.61 4.45 -2.25
CA LEU A 58 -0.35 5.49 -1.25
C LEU A 58 -1.53 6.45 -1.21
N LEU A 59 -2.08 6.72 -0.02
CA LEU A 59 -3.17 7.68 0.19
C LEU A 59 -2.62 9.00 0.73
N CYS A 60 -3.07 10.10 0.15
CA CYS A 60 -2.59 11.44 0.45
C CYS A 60 -3.76 12.37 0.79
N TYR A 61 -3.61 13.18 1.84
CA TYR A 61 -4.59 14.24 2.16
C TYR A 61 -4.49 15.39 1.16
N THR A 62 -3.25 15.76 0.84
CA THR A 62 -2.82 16.65 -0.24
C THR A 62 -1.59 16.02 -0.88
N ARG A 63 -1.17 16.51 -2.05
CA ARG A 63 0.01 15.96 -2.77
C ARG A 63 1.26 15.84 -1.89
N ASP A 64 1.48 16.78 -0.98
CA ASP A 64 2.66 16.84 -0.12
C ASP A 64 2.43 16.24 1.28
N PHE A 65 1.25 15.68 1.55
CA PHE A 65 0.87 15.13 2.85
C PHE A 65 0.36 13.68 2.74
N PRO A 66 1.29 12.70 2.67
CA PRO A 66 0.92 11.29 2.63
C PRO A 66 0.41 10.83 4.00
N LEU A 67 -0.67 10.06 4.00
CA LEU A 67 -1.38 9.61 5.21
C LEU A 67 -1.17 8.13 5.49
N ALA A 68 -1.29 7.30 4.45
CA ALA A 68 -1.42 5.86 4.62
C ALA A 68 -0.96 5.07 3.41
N VAL A 69 -0.64 3.78 3.63
CA VAL A 69 -0.45 2.80 2.55
C VAL A 69 -1.62 1.83 2.51
N VAL A 70 -1.87 1.25 1.34
CA VAL A 70 -2.82 0.14 1.16
C VAL A 70 -2.13 -1.01 0.44
N GLU A 71 -2.25 -2.21 0.99
CA GLU A 71 -1.85 -3.47 0.35
C GLU A 71 -3.10 -4.28 -0.05
N ALA A 72 -3.22 -4.57 -1.34
CA ALA A 72 -4.30 -5.37 -1.87
C ALA A 72 -3.92 -6.86 -1.92
N LYS A 73 -4.90 -7.71 -1.66
CA LYS A 73 -4.76 -9.17 -1.80
C LYS A 73 -5.81 -9.69 -2.77
N ARG A 74 -5.58 -10.89 -3.30
CA ARG A 74 -6.57 -11.61 -4.11
C ARG A 74 -7.88 -11.75 -3.34
N LYS A 75 -9.01 -11.66 -4.03
CA LYS A 75 -10.36 -11.71 -3.44
C LYS A 75 -10.62 -12.88 -2.47
N HIS A 76 -10.04 -14.05 -2.70
CA HIS A 76 -10.24 -15.24 -1.87
C HIS A 76 -9.27 -15.35 -0.68
N LYS A 77 -8.32 -14.41 -0.55
CA LYS A 77 -7.42 -14.32 0.60
C LYS A 77 -8.02 -13.49 1.71
N SER A 78 -7.49 -13.64 2.91
CA SER A 78 -7.89 -12.83 4.05
C SER A 78 -7.28 -11.43 3.93
N PRO A 79 -8.01 -10.33 4.18
CA PRO A 79 -7.40 -8.99 4.29
C PRO A 79 -6.26 -8.94 5.32
N GLN A 80 -6.36 -9.73 6.38
CA GLN A 80 -5.33 -9.83 7.42
C GLN A 80 -3.97 -10.31 6.87
N ASP A 81 -3.95 -11.07 5.77
CA ASP A 81 -2.73 -11.62 5.17
C ASP A 81 -1.79 -10.52 4.63
N GLY A 82 -2.30 -9.31 4.37
CA GLY A 82 -1.49 -8.17 3.92
C GLY A 82 -1.16 -7.15 5.01
N LEU A 83 -1.70 -7.31 6.23
CA LEU A 83 -1.62 -6.29 7.27
C LEU A 83 -0.19 -6.07 7.78
N GLU A 84 0.58 -7.14 7.97
CA GLU A 84 1.98 -7.06 8.41
C GLU A 84 2.86 -6.38 7.34
N GLN A 85 2.61 -6.66 6.06
CA GLN A 85 3.31 -5.99 4.97
C GLN A 85 2.98 -4.49 4.93
N ALA A 86 1.69 -4.15 5.04
CA ALA A 86 1.23 -2.75 5.06
C ALA A 86 1.83 -1.98 6.24
N LYS A 87 1.90 -2.59 7.44
CA LYS A 87 2.56 -2.01 8.61
C LYS A 87 4.02 -1.69 8.33
N ASN A 88 4.77 -2.68 7.84
CA ASN A 88 6.19 -2.51 7.52
C ASN A 88 6.41 -1.38 6.49
N TYR A 89 5.52 -1.24 5.50
CA TYR A 89 5.63 -0.18 4.50
C TYR A 89 5.27 1.19 5.06
N ALA A 90 4.25 1.28 5.90
CA ALA A 90 3.90 2.52 6.59
C ALA A 90 5.04 2.99 7.50
N GLU A 91 5.69 2.09 8.24
CA GLU A 91 6.86 2.41 9.07
C GLU A 91 8.05 2.91 8.24
N LEU A 92 8.37 2.25 7.12
CA LEU A 92 9.44 2.68 6.21
C LEU A 92 9.18 4.05 5.58
N LEU A 93 7.91 4.41 5.36
CA LEU A 93 7.51 5.70 4.80
C LEU A 93 7.19 6.77 5.87
N GLY A 94 7.26 6.45 7.17
CA GLY A 94 6.92 7.38 8.25
C GLY A 94 5.41 7.73 8.33
N LEU A 95 4.55 6.86 7.82
CA LEU A 95 3.10 7.07 7.71
C LEU A 95 2.38 6.57 8.96
N LYS A 96 1.28 7.23 9.31
CA LYS A 96 0.49 6.93 10.52
C LYS A 96 -0.43 5.73 10.37
N PHE A 97 -0.91 5.46 9.16
CA PHE A 97 -1.92 4.45 8.93
C PHE A 97 -1.49 3.42 7.89
N ALA A 98 -1.90 2.18 8.09
CA ALA A 98 -1.69 1.09 7.16
C ALA A 98 -3.00 0.32 6.97
N TYR A 99 -3.34 0.02 5.72
CA TYR A 99 -4.54 -0.71 5.35
C TYR A 99 -4.19 -1.96 4.55
N SER A 100 -5.01 -3.01 4.71
CA SER A 100 -5.02 -4.13 3.77
C SER A 100 -6.43 -4.56 3.41
N THR A 101 -6.63 -4.96 2.15
CA THR A 101 -7.95 -5.31 1.62
C THR A 101 -7.88 -6.42 0.58
N ASN A 102 -8.93 -7.23 0.51
CA ASN A 102 -9.17 -8.17 -0.58
C ASN A 102 -10.32 -7.71 -1.50
N GLY A 103 -10.68 -6.43 -1.44
CA GLY A 103 -11.83 -5.83 -2.13
C GLY A 103 -13.16 -5.97 -1.39
N ALA A 104 -13.38 -7.05 -0.62
CA ALA A 104 -14.59 -7.26 0.17
C ALA A 104 -14.46 -6.68 1.58
N GLY A 105 -13.41 -7.08 2.31
CA GLY A 105 -13.08 -6.57 3.64
C GLY A 105 -11.90 -5.61 3.62
N ILE A 106 -11.83 -4.74 4.62
CA ILE A 106 -10.72 -3.82 4.85
C ILE A 106 -10.33 -3.96 6.32
N VAL A 107 -9.03 -4.16 6.57
CA VAL A 107 -8.44 -4.10 7.90
C VAL A 107 -7.46 -2.94 7.96
N SER A 108 -7.28 -2.37 9.15
CA SER A 108 -6.40 -1.23 9.35
C SER A 108 -5.64 -1.35 10.66
N LEU A 109 -4.50 -0.65 10.73
CA LEU A 109 -3.79 -0.38 11.96
C LEU A 109 -3.19 1.02 11.94
N THR A 110 -2.94 1.54 13.14
CA THR A 110 -2.20 2.79 13.34
C THR A 110 -0.78 2.43 13.75
N THR A 111 0.22 3.01 13.09
CA THR A 111 1.63 2.84 13.45
C THR A 111 1.95 3.73 14.66
N ARG A 112 2.85 3.27 15.52
CA ARG A 112 3.36 4.13 16.60
C ARG A 112 4.40 5.05 15.98
N ARG A 113 4.16 6.36 16.09
CA ARG A 113 5.23 7.35 15.95
C ARG A 113 5.85 7.48 17.33
N ASP A 114 7.06 6.98 17.47
CA ASP A 114 7.92 7.27 18.62
C ASP A 114 8.55 8.67 18.44
#